data_AF-A0A1H1IK65-F1
#
_entry.id   AF-A0A1H1IK65-F1
#
_cell.length_a   1.000
_cell.length_b   1.000
_cell.length_c   1.000
_cell.angle_alpha   90.00
_cell.angle_beta   90.00
_cell.angle_gamma   90.00
#
_symmetry.space_group_name_H-M   'P 1'
#
loop_
_entity.id
_entity.type
_entity.pdbx_description
1 polymer ?
#
loop_
_entity_poly.entity_id
_entity_poly.type
_entity_poly.pdbx_seq_one_letter_code
_entity_poly.pdbx_strand_id
1 'polypeptide(L)'
;MLLRIQRDETIHSFIERNIFILGKGRFPKWYTSKSLTSEDVRNVASLLGWHGCSGFNRLLHNHTCQPLFSVLKSSQDMAYSGSKYIAEFVDVDLAFPKRLTFCPECVRSDFEKVGFSYWRRASLESVGVCAIHNVILESVCPACDKPFTFQGHSRNVMWEGCGGKYLSESHSRVNNDLAELKRSRLIDDLYKCRFHISLIPALEALSVRFFSDPSEMPSNTSNQEELQKISRIISTQLARVKIHAESNLAFYFEYVDFDSIINSITMLYDGFQEFVADVIGPCDEVRDITSLWSTYRAGGHESAHYVDEDYSLGVGNWYCPYPSPLSFGFGRGDFIKKSISIVYPCCSFVDVKKGRGQLAPSLADPPHPAIPSIEPMEAFG
;
A
#
# COMPACT_ATOMS: atom_id res chain seq x y z
N MET A 1 -7.80 16.88 20.76
CA MET A 1 -8.34 16.66 19.40
C MET A 1 -7.17 16.25 18.52
N LEU A 2 -7.29 15.19 17.70
CA LEU A 2 -6.23 14.85 16.74
C LEU A 2 -6.28 15.81 15.56
N LEU A 3 -5.12 16.06 14.95
CA LEU A 3 -5.08 16.76 13.67
C LEU A 3 -5.71 15.87 12.58
N ARG A 4 -6.15 16.49 11.50
CA ARG A 4 -6.61 15.79 10.30
C ARG A 4 -5.39 15.28 9.51
N ILE A 5 -5.37 13.98 9.18
CA ILE A 5 -4.39 13.41 8.25
C ILE A 5 -4.68 13.92 6.83
N GLN A 6 -3.64 14.35 6.11
CA GLN A 6 -3.79 14.87 4.75
C GLN A 6 -3.76 13.76 3.70
N ARG A 7 -4.28 14.05 2.50
CA ARG A 7 -4.23 13.12 1.37
C ARG A 7 -2.77 12.83 1.03
N ASP A 8 -2.44 11.54 0.87
CA ASP A 8 -1.10 11.05 0.57
C ASP A 8 -0.03 11.37 1.64
N GLU A 9 -0.40 11.94 2.80
CA GLU A 9 0.52 12.13 3.94
C GLU A 9 0.96 10.77 4.48
N THR A 10 2.26 10.58 4.75
CA THR A 10 2.71 9.34 5.38
C THR A 10 2.20 9.25 6.81
N ILE A 11 1.94 8.02 7.29
CA ILE A 11 1.52 7.79 8.69
C ILE A 11 2.52 8.42 9.67
N HIS A 12 3.82 8.32 9.37
CA HIS A 12 4.86 8.94 10.17
C HIS A 12 4.79 10.48 10.20
N SER A 13 4.61 11.14 9.05
CA SER A 13 4.43 12.60 8.99
C SER A 13 3.25 13.03 9.83
N PHE A 14 2.13 12.31 9.72
CA PHE A 14 0.94 12.56 10.50
C PHE A 14 1.20 12.47 12.01
N ILE A 15 1.84 11.41 12.46
CA ILE A 15 2.15 11.19 13.89
C ILE A 15 3.09 12.29 14.40
N GLU A 16 4.15 12.60 13.66
CA GLU A 16 5.13 13.60 14.08
C GLU A 16 4.55 15.01 14.13
N ARG A 17 3.67 15.35 13.18
CA ARG A 17 2.94 16.62 13.20
C ARG A 17 2.03 16.74 14.41
N ASN A 18 1.34 15.66 14.78
CA ASN A 18 0.54 15.63 16.00
C ASN A 18 1.40 15.76 17.26
N ILE A 19 2.56 15.09 17.33
CA ILE A 19 3.50 15.22 18.46
C ILE A 19 4.03 16.66 18.55
N PHE A 20 4.34 17.28 17.41
CA PHE A 20 4.85 18.64 17.34
C PHE A 20 3.82 19.67 17.82
N ILE A 21 2.58 19.61 17.33
CA ILE A 21 1.55 20.62 17.63
C ILE A 21 0.86 20.38 18.97
N LEU A 22 0.50 19.12 19.28
CA LEU A 22 -0.30 18.78 20.46
C LEU A 22 0.55 18.35 21.66
N GLY A 23 1.86 18.18 21.45
CA GLY A 23 2.76 17.65 22.47
C GLY A 23 2.58 16.16 22.75
N LYS A 24 3.03 15.73 23.94
CA LYS A 24 3.01 14.32 24.36
C LYS A 24 1.67 13.98 25.02
N GLY A 25 0.70 13.51 24.24
CA GLY A 25 -0.57 13.07 24.81
C GLY A 25 -1.22 11.86 24.14
N ARG A 26 -1.03 11.67 22.83
CA ARG A 26 -1.72 10.61 22.07
C ARG A 26 -0.81 9.65 21.32
N PHE A 27 0.40 10.06 20.99
CA PHE A 27 1.40 9.21 20.34
C PHE A 27 2.64 9.09 21.23
N PRO A 28 3.11 7.87 21.50
CA PRO A 28 4.41 7.65 22.12
C PRO A 28 5.55 8.28 21.31
N LYS A 29 6.59 8.77 21.99
CA LYS A 29 7.73 9.41 21.32
C LYS A 29 8.52 8.48 20.39
N TRP A 30 8.52 7.17 20.65
CA TRP A 30 9.35 6.24 19.89
C TRP A 30 8.88 6.03 18.45
N TYR A 31 7.66 6.47 18.10
CA TYR A 31 7.16 6.50 16.72
C TYR A 31 8.02 7.35 15.76
N THR A 32 8.80 8.29 16.30
CA THR A 32 9.70 9.12 15.50
C THR A 32 11.02 8.41 15.18
N SER A 33 11.24 7.21 15.73
CA SER A 33 12.55 6.56 15.75
C SER A 33 12.58 5.08 15.38
N LYS A 34 11.42 4.48 15.16
CA LYS A 34 11.26 3.07 14.83
C LYS A 34 10.35 2.94 13.62
N SER A 35 10.47 1.83 12.89
CA SER A 35 9.51 1.49 11.85
C SER A 35 8.13 1.26 12.44
N LEU A 36 7.11 1.51 11.61
CA LEU A 36 5.73 1.28 11.98
C LEU A 36 5.43 -0.21 11.88
N THR A 37 5.02 -0.77 12.99
CA THR A 37 4.51 -2.13 13.06
C THR A 37 3.03 -2.18 12.65
N SER A 38 2.52 -3.39 12.47
CA SER A 38 1.09 -3.61 12.27
C SER A 38 0.27 -3.17 13.51
N GLU A 39 0.79 -3.36 14.72
CA GLU A 39 0.18 -2.85 15.95
C GLU A 39 0.06 -1.32 15.95
N ASP A 40 1.12 -0.64 15.50
CA ASP A 40 1.15 0.81 15.38
C ASP A 40 0.07 1.36 14.47
N VAL A 41 -0.11 0.73 13.30
CA VAL A 41 -1.15 1.15 12.36
C VAL A 41 -2.54 0.87 12.92
N ARG A 42 -2.77 -0.25 13.63
CA ARG A 42 -4.04 -0.50 14.33
C ARG A 42 -4.33 0.59 15.38
N ASN A 43 -3.32 1.00 16.15
CA ASN A 43 -3.45 2.05 17.15
C ASN A 43 -3.78 3.41 16.51
N VAL A 44 -3.10 3.78 15.42
CA VAL A 44 -3.40 4.99 14.65
C VAL A 44 -4.81 4.95 14.06
N ALA A 45 -5.23 3.81 13.51
CA ALA A 45 -6.57 3.62 12.97
C ALA A 45 -7.64 3.85 14.04
N SER A 46 -7.47 3.19 15.20
CA SER A 46 -8.37 3.33 16.35
C SER A 46 -8.46 4.79 16.84
N LEU A 47 -7.33 5.49 16.91
CA LEU A 47 -7.27 6.91 17.27
C LEU A 47 -8.03 7.81 16.28
N LEU A 48 -8.07 7.45 15.00
CA LEU A 48 -8.84 8.13 13.95
C LEU A 48 -10.33 7.73 13.91
N GLY A 49 -10.77 6.80 14.78
CA GLY A 49 -12.11 6.21 14.73
C GLY A 49 -12.30 5.23 13.58
N TRP A 50 -11.20 4.73 12.99
CA TRP A 50 -11.21 3.75 11.92
C TRP A 50 -10.93 2.37 12.53
N HIS A 51 -11.99 1.67 12.89
CA HIS A 51 -11.87 0.39 13.60
C HIS A 51 -11.67 -0.78 12.64
N GLY A 52 -11.15 -1.88 13.20
CA GLY A 52 -11.06 -3.16 12.51
C GLY A 52 -10.03 -3.22 11.37
N CYS A 53 -10.13 -4.29 10.61
CA CYS A 53 -9.35 -4.57 9.41
C CYS A 53 -9.56 -3.49 8.34
N SER A 54 -10.79 -3.01 8.19
CA SER A 54 -11.15 -1.95 7.24
C SER A 54 -10.39 -0.66 7.52
N GLY A 55 -10.37 -0.20 8.77
CA GLY A 55 -9.61 0.98 9.17
C GLY A 55 -8.10 0.83 8.97
N PHE A 56 -7.57 -0.35 9.30
CA PHE A 56 -6.16 -0.69 9.07
C PHE A 56 -5.79 -0.66 7.59
N ASN A 57 -6.56 -1.34 6.74
CA ASN A 57 -6.33 -1.42 5.29
C ASN A 57 -6.50 -0.07 4.61
N ARG A 58 -7.44 0.75 5.07
CA ARG A 58 -7.60 2.14 4.64
C ARG A 58 -6.35 2.96 4.91
N LEU A 59 -5.74 2.83 6.10
CA LEU A 59 -4.48 3.53 6.41
C LEU A 59 -3.35 3.06 5.51
N LEU A 60 -3.16 1.75 5.37
CA LEU A 60 -2.11 1.20 4.50
C LEU A 60 -2.28 1.66 3.06
N HIS A 61 -3.50 1.58 2.52
CA HIS A 61 -3.76 1.97 1.13
C HIS A 61 -3.44 3.44 0.89
N ASN A 62 -3.85 4.35 1.78
CA ASN A 62 -3.76 5.79 1.52
C ASN A 62 -2.45 6.44 2.01
N HIS A 63 -1.73 5.81 2.94
CA HIS A 63 -0.65 6.47 3.68
C HIS A 63 0.65 5.66 3.77
N THR A 64 0.76 4.52 3.07
CA THR A 64 2.00 3.75 2.92
C THR A 64 2.23 3.33 1.46
N CYS A 65 3.29 2.56 1.22
CA CYS A 65 3.58 1.95 -0.09
C CYS A 65 2.74 0.69 -0.39
N GLN A 66 1.78 0.31 0.47
CA GLN A 66 0.99 -0.92 0.30
C GLN A 66 0.34 -1.10 -1.09
N PRO A 67 -0.16 -0.05 -1.79
CA PRO A 67 -0.75 -0.23 -3.11
C PRO A 67 0.20 -0.87 -4.14
N LEU A 68 1.52 -0.67 -4.00
CA LEU A 68 2.52 -1.30 -4.89
C LEU A 68 2.50 -2.84 -4.82
N PHE A 69 1.96 -3.41 -3.73
CA PHE A 69 1.88 -4.85 -3.49
C PHE A 69 0.44 -5.38 -3.52
N SER A 70 -0.56 -4.51 -3.42
CA SER A 70 -1.97 -4.92 -3.27
C SER A 70 -2.83 -4.65 -4.49
N VAL A 71 -2.43 -3.76 -5.41
CA VAL A 71 -3.18 -3.50 -6.65
C VAL A 71 -3.10 -4.72 -7.56
N LEU A 72 -1.88 -5.20 -7.84
CA LEU A 72 -1.66 -6.44 -8.59
C LEU A 72 -1.82 -7.63 -7.64
N LYS A 73 -2.86 -8.44 -7.86
CA LYS A 73 -3.26 -9.47 -6.88
C LYS A 73 -3.80 -10.72 -7.55
N SER A 74 -3.59 -11.86 -6.90
CA SER A 74 -4.31 -13.08 -7.28
C SER A 74 -5.81 -12.91 -7.04
N SER A 75 -6.63 -13.35 -7.99
CA SER A 75 -8.10 -13.36 -7.85
C SER A 75 -8.58 -14.22 -6.68
N GLN A 76 -7.76 -15.19 -6.25
CA GLN A 76 -8.07 -16.08 -5.13
C GLN A 76 -7.69 -15.49 -3.78
N ASP A 77 -6.89 -14.42 -3.73
CA ASP A 77 -6.46 -13.83 -2.46
C ASP A 77 -7.50 -12.83 -1.95
N MET A 78 -8.18 -13.22 -0.88
CA MET A 78 -9.30 -12.48 -0.32
C MET A 78 -8.93 -11.48 0.79
N ALA A 79 -7.66 -11.08 0.93
CA ALA A 79 -7.26 -10.11 1.95
C ALA A 79 -6.42 -8.99 1.35
N TYR A 80 -6.77 -7.72 1.57
CA TYR A 80 -6.02 -6.59 1.00
C TYR A 80 -4.54 -6.59 1.46
N SER A 81 -4.30 -6.74 2.76
CA SER A 81 -2.97 -6.76 3.38
C SER A 81 -2.48 -8.15 3.80
N GLY A 82 -3.12 -9.23 3.34
CA GLY A 82 -2.78 -10.60 3.78
C GLY A 82 -2.97 -10.78 5.30
N SER A 83 -1.94 -11.31 5.97
CA SER A 83 -1.93 -11.55 7.42
C SER A 83 -1.46 -10.34 8.25
N LYS A 84 -1.06 -9.23 7.63
CA LYS A 84 -0.48 -8.06 8.31
C LYS A 84 -1.40 -7.53 9.42
N TYR A 85 -2.71 -7.52 9.21
CA TYR A 85 -3.66 -7.03 10.20
C TYR A 85 -3.63 -7.79 11.54
N ILE A 86 -3.25 -9.07 11.57
CA ILE A 86 -3.16 -9.85 12.82
C ILE A 86 -1.73 -10.12 13.28
N ALA A 87 -0.74 -9.82 12.44
CA ALA A 87 0.65 -9.86 12.86
C ALA A 87 0.92 -8.74 13.86
N GLU A 88 1.71 -8.99 14.91
CA GLU A 88 2.02 -7.96 15.92
C GLU A 88 3.21 -7.10 15.50
N PHE A 89 4.25 -7.70 14.91
CA PHE A 89 5.54 -7.03 14.68
C PHE A 89 6.00 -7.02 13.22
N VAL A 90 5.07 -7.18 12.28
CA VAL A 90 5.39 -7.02 10.86
C VAL A 90 5.52 -5.54 10.55
N ASP A 91 6.68 -5.18 9.98
CA ASP A 91 6.92 -3.86 9.43
C ASP A 91 5.99 -3.63 8.23
N VAL A 92 5.18 -2.58 8.31
CA VAL A 92 4.19 -2.21 7.29
C VAL A 92 4.58 -0.97 6.51
N ASP A 93 5.71 -0.35 6.86
CA ASP A 93 6.31 0.77 6.16
C ASP A 93 7.76 0.42 5.79
N LEU A 94 7.91 -0.50 4.84
CA LEU A 94 9.22 -0.97 4.32
C LEU A 94 10.11 0.15 3.77
N ALA A 95 9.55 1.34 3.57
CA ALA A 95 10.28 2.50 3.10
C ALA A 95 10.92 3.32 4.24
N PHE A 96 10.62 3.01 5.50
CA PHE A 96 11.32 3.54 6.66
C PHE A 96 12.31 2.48 7.20
N PRO A 97 13.54 2.83 7.64
CA PRO A 97 14.13 4.15 7.87
C PRO A 97 14.99 4.69 6.71
N LYS A 98 14.57 4.50 5.45
CA LYS A 98 15.33 4.96 4.29
C LYS A 98 15.27 6.48 4.13
N ARG A 99 16.06 6.98 3.18
CA ARG A 99 16.18 8.39 2.80
C ARG A 99 14.83 8.91 2.29
N LEU A 100 14.29 9.92 2.96
CA LEU A 100 13.10 10.64 2.52
C LEU A 100 13.48 11.67 1.47
N THR A 101 12.55 11.92 0.55
CA THR A 101 12.70 12.95 -0.46
C THR A 101 11.51 13.91 -0.46
N PHE A 102 11.63 15.10 -1.03
CA PHE A 102 10.48 15.97 -1.20
C PHE A 102 10.54 16.73 -2.50
N CYS A 103 9.37 17.11 -3.01
CA CYS A 103 9.25 18.00 -4.15
C CYS A 103 9.06 19.44 -3.65
N PRO A 104 9.95 20.40 -3.98
CA PRO A 104 9.77 21.80 -3.59
C PRO A 104 8.45 22.41 -4.06
N GLU A 105 8.00 22.05 -5.27
CA GLU A 105 6.72 22.49 -5.84
C GLU A 105 5.52 21.94 -5.05
N CYS A 106 5.54 20.64 -4.68
CA CYS A 106 4.49 20.07 -3.82
C CYS A 106 4.43 20.77 -2.48
N VAL A 107 5.60 21.02 -1.85
CA VAL A 107 5.68 21.70 -0.57
C VAL A 107 5.06 23.11 -0.67
N ARG A 108 5.39 23.89 -1.72
CA ARG A 108 4.77 25.20 -1.96
C ARG A 108 3.26 25.09 -2.16
N SER A 109 2.81 24.15 -3.00
CA SER A 109 1.37 23.94 -3.22
C SER A 109 0.64 23.51 -1.94
N ASP A 110 1.27 22.72 -1.07
CA ASP A 110 0.71 22.30 0.22
C ASP A 110 0.54 23.50 1.17
N PHE A 111 1.52 24.40 1.24
CA PHE A 111 1.38 25.66 1.99
C PHE A 111 0.23 26.51 1.47
N GLU A 112 0.10 26.68 0.16
CA GLU A 112 -0.99 27.46 -0.45
C GLU A 112 -2.37 26.85 -0.17
N LYS A 113 -2.48 25.52 -0.21
CA LYS A 113 -3.78 24.81 -0.10
C LYS A 113 -4.23 24.55 1.33
N VAL A 114 -3.32 24.13 2.21
CA VAL A 114 -3.65 23.68 3.57
C VAL A 114 -2.89 24.41 4.67
N GLY A 115 -2.00 25.34 4.32
CA GLY A 115 -1.27 26.18 5.27
C GLY A 115 -0.03 25.55 5.89
N PHE A 116 0.33 24.32 5.51
CA PHE A 116 1.53 23.61 5.97
C PHE A 116 1.94 22.51 4.98
N SER A 117 3.22 22.12 5.00
CA SER A 117 3.71 20.97 4.25
C SER A 117 3.82 19.70 5.09
N TYR A 118 3.89 18.54 4.43
CA TYR A 118 3.99 17.23 5.06
C TYR A 118 4.74 16.25 4.16
N TRP A 119 5.23 15.14 4.72
CA TRP A 119 5.88 14.11 3.90
C TRP A 119 4.83 13.28 3.17
N ARG A 120 4.96 13.21 1.84
CA ARG A 120 4.05 12.44 0.98
C ARG A 120 4.54 11.00 0.82
N ARG A 121 3.63 10.05 0.61
CA ARG A 121 3.99 8.64 0.33
C ARG A 121 4.72 8.43 -1.00
N ALA A 122 4.57 9.35 -1.96
CA ALA A 122 5.30 9.30 -3.24
C ALA A 122 6.79 9.66 -3.11
N SER A 123 7.22 10.12 -1.93
CA SER A 123 8.59 10.49 -1.60
C SER A 123 9.51 9.31 -1.21
N LEU A 124 9.02 8.09 -1.34
CA LEU A 124 9.74 6.87 -0.95
C LEU A 124 10.76 6.49 -2.04
N GLU A 125 11.88 5.91 -1.62
CA GLU A 125 13.16 5.70 -2.34
C GLU A 125 13.09 5.16 -3.78
N SER A 126 11.96 4.60 -4.24
CA SER A 126 11.79 4.05 -5.59
C SER A 126 11.62 5.09 -6.70
N VAL A 127 11.53 6.38 -6.34
CA VAL A 127 11.29 7.49 -7.28
C VAL A 127 12.14 8.70 -6.89
N GLY A 128 12.94 9.24 -7.81
CA GLY A 128 13.73 10.47 -7.61
C GLY A 128 13.14 11.71 -8.30
N VAL A 129 11.98 11.60 -8.96
CA VAL A 129 11.30 12.69 -9.67
C VAL A 129 9.84 12.81 -9.25
N CYS A 130 9.32 14.03 -9.15
CA CYS A 130 7.91 14.28 -8.89
C CYS A 130 7.04 13.97 -10.12
N ALA A 131 6.09 13.03 -9.99
CA ALA A 131 5.13 12.67 -11.05
C ALA A 131 4.30 13.86 -11.56
N ILE A 132 4.00 14.81 -10.66
CA ILE A 132 3.12 15.96 -10.91
C ILE A 132 3.90 17.09 -11.58
N HIS A 133 5.06 17.45 -11.01
CA HIS A 133 5.78 18.68 -11.38
C HIS A 133 6.99 18.44 -12.29
N ASN A 134 7.38 17.19 -12.55
CA ASN A 134 8.59 16.83 -13.31
C ASN A 134 9.87 17.56 -12.79
N VAL A 135 10.05 17.54 -11.47
CA VAL A 135 11.24 18.08 -10.80
C VAL A 135 11.91 17.00 -9.98
N ILE A 136 13.23 17.10 -9.84
CA ILE A 136 14.04 16.21 -9.00
C ILE A 136 13.59 16.35 -7.55
N LEU A 137 13.42 15.23 -6.86
CA LEU A 137 13.09 15.18 -5.45
C LEU A 137 14.35 15.39 -4.61
N GLU A 138 14.28 16.32 -3.66
CA GLU A 138 15.39 16.68 -2.81
C GLU A 138 15.48 15.74 -1.61
N SER A 139 16.65 15.13 -1.41
CA SER A 139 16.91 14.18 -0.32
C SER A 139 17.77 14.74 0.81
N VAL A 140 18.17 16.00 0.67
CA VAL A 140 19.07 16.71 1.56
C VAL A 140 18.49 18.09 1.87
N CYS A 141 18.67 18.55 3.11
CA CYS A 141 18.22 19.86 3.54
C CYS A 141 19.07 20.97 2.88
N PRO A 142 18.48 21.92 2.14
CA PRO A 142 19.23 22.98 1.46
C PRO A 142 19.82 24.04 2.40
N ALA A 143 19.47 24.01 3.69
CA ALA A 143 19.99 24.96 4.67
C ALA A 143 21.21 24.44 5.44
N CYS A 144 21.35 23.12 5.61
CA CYS A 144 22.41 22.53 6.45
C CYS A 144 23.05 21.26 5.88
N ASP A 145 22.70 20.87 4.66
CA ASP A 145 23.22 19.72 3.92
C ASP A 145 23.07 18.35 4.60
N LYS A 146 22.22 18.26 5.64
CA LYS A 146 21.89 16.98 6.29
C LYS A 146 20.86 16.19 5.47
N PRO A 147 21.04 14.88 5.28
CA PRO A 147 20.05 14.04 4.59
C PRO A 147 18.78 13.88 5.44
N PHE A 148 17.62 13.77 4.79
CA PHE A 148 16.35 13.48 5.48
C PHE A 148 16.27 11.99 5.81
N THR A 149 16.83 11.60 6.94
CA THR A 149 16.86 10.23 7.44
C THR A 149 16.60 10.25 8.94
N PHE A 150 16.31 9.10 9.54
CA PHE A 150 16.16 9.01 10.99
C PHE A 150 17.41 9.52 11.76
N GLN A 151 18.61 9.27 11.23
CA GLN A 151 19.87 9.70 11.85
C GLN A 151 20.34 11.09 11.39
N GLY A 152 19.65 11.69 10.41
CA GLY A 152 20.03 12.96 9.80
C GLY A 152 19.13 14.09 10.27
N HIS A 153 18.48 14.76 9.32
CA HIS A 153 17.52 15.81 9.61
C HIS A 153 16.19 15.22 10.05
N SER A 154 15.66 15.68 11.20
CA SER A 154 14.35 15.30 11.69
C SER A 154 13.24 15.73 10.72
N ARG A 155 12.16 14.94 10.65
CA ARG A 155 11.02 15.17 9.74
C ARG A 155 10.21 16.42 10.09
N ASN A 156 10.32 16.92 11.33
CA ASN A 156 9.73 18.19 11.75
C ASN A 156 10.26 19.42 10.98
N VAL A 157 11.32 19.26 10.19
CA VAL A 157 11.79 20.28 9.23
C VAL A 157 10.70 20.75 8.27
N MET A 158 9.70 19.92 8.00
CA MET A 158 8.52 20.31 7.21
C MET A 158 7.70 21.43 7.87
N TRP A 159 7.86 21.66 9.18
CA TRP A 159 7.07 22.61 9.96
C TRP A 159 7.94 23.64 10.69
N GLU A 160 9.10 23.23 11.20
CA GLU A 160 10.04 24.12 11.92
C GLU A 160 10.98 24.87 10.97
N GLY A 161 11.18 24.36 9.76
CA GLY A 161 12.26 24.80 8.88
C GLY A 161 13.64 24.41 9.41
N CYS A 162 14.69 24.97 8.80
CA CYS A 162 16.08 24.78 9.21
C CYS A 162 16.87 26.06 8.94
N GLY A 163 17.65 26.52 9.93
CA GLY A 163 18.47 27.73 9.78
C GLY A 163 17.66 29.00 9.42
N GLY A 164 16.40 29.07 9.87
CA GLY A 164 15.49 30.18 9.55
C GLY A 164 14.85 30.12 8.16
N LYS A 165 15.05 29.04 7.41
CA LYS A 165 14.45 28.82 6.07
C LYS A 165 13.47 27.66 6.10
N TYR A 166 12.33 27.82 5.44
CA TYR A 166 11.39 26.72 5.20
C TYR A 166 11.76 25.93 3.96
N LEU A 167 11.37 24.65 3.91
CA LEU A 167 11.58 23.83 2.71
C LEU A 167 10.79 24.34 1.49
N SER A 168 9.73 25.12 1.69
CA SER A 168 8.98 25.79 0.63
C SER A 168 9.81 26.83 -0.12
N GLU A 169 10.85 27.38 0.50
CA GLU A 169 11.77 28.34 -0.11
C GLU A 169 12.83 27.65 -0.98
N SER A 170 12.82 26.31 -1.06
CA SER A 170 13.78 25.56 -1.86
C SER A 170 13.54 25.75 -3.36
N HIS A 171 14.63 25.92 -4.10
CA HIS A 171 14.59 25.94 -5.57
C HIS A 171 14.30 24.55 -6.13
N SER A 172 13.46 24.51 -7.16
CA SER A 172 13.18 23.29 -7.93
C SER A 172 14.21 23.10 -9.04
N ARG A 173 14.60 21.85 -9.29
CA ARG A 173 15.41 21.46 -10.45
C ARG A 173 14.58 20.63 -11.41
N VAL A 174 14.48 21.07 -12.66
CA VAL A 174 13.75 20.35 -13.70
C VAL A 174 14.43 19.00 -13.95
N ASN A 175 13.62 17.96 -14.06
CA ASN A 175 14.08 16.65 -14.48
C ASN A 175 14.07 16.54 -16.01
N ASN A 176 15.16 15.98 -16.56
CA ASN A 176 15.31 15.69 -17.99
C ASN A 176 15.26 14.17 -18.29
N ASP A 177 15.21 13.32 -17.27
CA ASP A 177 15.06 11.87 -17.43
C ASP A 177 13.59 11.49 -17.62
N LEU A 178 13.20 11.30 -18.88
CA LEU A 178 11.83 10.93 -19.23
C LEU A 178 11.45 9.54 -18.71
N ALA A 179 12.41 8.60 -18.59
CA ALA A 179 12.14 7.27 -18.09
C ALA A 179 11.83 7.29 -16.59
N GLU A 180 12.57 8.10 -15.82
CA GLU A 180 12.30 8.29 -14.40
C GLU A 180 10.96 9.01 -14.16
N LEU A 181 10.61 10.00 -14.99
CA LEU A 181 9.29 10.63 -14.95
C LEU A 181 8.17 9.62 -15.25
N LYS A 182 8.36 8.78 -16.27
CA LYS A 182 7.40 7.73 -16.66
C LYS A 182 7.17 6.74 -15.52
N ARG A 183 8.26 6.27 -14.88
CA ARG A 183 8.19 5.43 -13.67
C ARG A 183 7.44 6.12 -12.53
N SER A 184 7.76 7.38 -12.26
CA SER A 184 7.13 8.17 -11.19
C SER A 184 5.62 8.27 -11.38
N ARG A 185 5.18 8.55 -12.62
CA ARG A 185 3.75 8.61 -12.98
C ARG A 185 3.06 7.26 -12.82
N LEU A 186 3.68 6.17 -13.27
CA LEU A 186 3.13 4.82 -13.06
C LEU A 186 2.92 4.51 -11.58
N ILE A 187 3.89 4.85 -10.72
CA ILE A 187 3.78 4.64 -9.27
C ILE A 187 2.66 5.49 -8.66
N ASP A 188 2.53 6.75 -9.09
CA ASP A 188 1.44 7.64 -8.66
C ASP A 188 0.07 7.11 -9.12
N ASP A 189 -0.03 6.53 -10.32
CA ASP A 189 -1.24 5.88 -10.83
C ASP A 189 -1.59 4.62 -10.01
N LEU A 190 -0.62 3.78 -9.68
CA LEU A 190 -0.82 2.63 -8.79
C LEU A 190 -1.33 3.05 -7.40
N TYR A 191 -0.82 4.15 -6.85
CA TYR A 191 -1.29 4.73 -5.59
C TYR A 191 -2.71 5.29 -5.65
N LYS A 192 -3.21 5.61 -6.85
CA LYS A 192 -4.57 6.12 -7.09
C LYS A 192 -5.52 5.05 -7.62
N CYS A 193 -5.02 3.87 -7.96
CA CYS A 193 -5.80 2.79 -8.52
C CYS A 193 -6.92 2.35 -7.56
N ARG A 194 -8.15 2.28 -8.08
CA ARG A 194 -9.36 1.98 -7.31
C ARG A 194 -9.81 0.53 -7.41
N PHE A 195 -9.05 -0.30 -8.10
CA PHE A 195 -9.42 -1.68 -8.35
C PHE A 195 -8.22 -2.60 -8.29
N HIS A 196 -8.49 -3.89 -8.10
CA HIS A 196 -7.49 -4.94 -8.19
C HIS A 196 -7.27 -5.33 -9.65
N ILE A 197 -6.01 -5.48 -10.02
CA ILE A 197 -5.57 -6.02 -11.29
C ILE A 197 -5.18 -7.48 -11.08
N SER A 198 -5.84 -8.39 -11.79
CA SER A 198 -5.54 -9.82 -11.68
C SER A 198 -4.11 -10.10 -12.14
N LEU A 199 -3.33 -10.74 -11.27
CA LEU A 199 -1.89 -10.95 -11.47
C LEU A 199 -1.56 -11.84 -12.67
N ILE A 200 -2.38 -12.87 -12.94
CA ILE A 200 -2.14 -13.76 -14.09
C ILE A 200 -2.33 -13.00 -15.41
N PRO A 201 -3.49 -12.39 -15.69
CA PRO A 201 -3.68 -11.54 -16.87
C PRO A 201 -2.62 -10.43 -17.01
N ALA A 202 -2.23 -9.78 -15.91
CA ALA A 202 -1.15 -8.80 -15.92
C ALA A 202 0.18 -9.35 -16.45
N LEU A 203 0.59 -10.51 -15.93
CA LEU A 203 1.83 -11.18 -16.35
C LEU A 203 1.73 -11.74 -17.77
N GLU A 204 0.55 -12.19 -18.20
CA GLU A 204 0.29 -12.61 -19.58
C GLU A 204 0.41 -11.45 -20.57
N ALA A 205 -0.23 -10.31 -20.29
CA ALA A 205 -0.15 -9.11 -21.12
C ALA A 205 1.31 -8.63 -21.26
N LEU A 206 2.07 -8.60 -20.16
CA LEU A 206 3.50 -8.28 -20.19
C LEU A 206 4.28 -9.28 -21.04
N SER A 207 4.02 -10.58 -20.87
CA SER A 207 4.69 -11.63 -21.64
C SER A 207 4.41 -11.46 -23.14
N VAL A 208 3.15 -11.26 -23.53
CA VAL A 208 2.76 -11.05 -24.94
C VAL A 208 3.48 -9.84 -25.52
N ARG A 209 3.53 -8.70 -24.82
CA ARG A 209 4.23 -7.50 -25.28
C ARG A 209 5.73 -7.72 -25.48
N PHE A 210 6.40 -8.49 -24.60
CA PHE A 210 7.81 -8.86 -24.81
C PHE A 210 8.05 -9.66 -26.10
N PHE A 211 7.08 -10.42 -26.60
CA PHE A 211 7.21 -11.25 -27.81
C PHE A 211 6.61 -10.61 -29.07
N SER A 212 5.72 -9.62 -28.92
CA SER A 212 4.96 -9.06 -30.04
C SER A 212 5.62 -7.88 -30.73
N ASP A 213 6.68 -7.30 -30.14
CA ASP A 213 7.30 -6.09 -30.70
C ASP A 213 8.84 -6.16 -30.80
N PRO A 214 9.39 -6.69 -31.90
CA PRO A 214 10.82 -6.60 -32.18
C PRO A 214 11.23 -5.24 -32.77
N SER A 215 10.27 -4.44 -33.26
CA SER A 215 10.51 -3.22 -34.06
C SER A 215 10.66 -1.94 -33.23
N GLU A 216 10.08 -1.88 -32.04
CA GLU A 216 10.19 -0.73 -31.13
C GLU A 216 11.26 -0.89 -30.04
N MET A 217 12.00 -2.01 -30.08
CA MET A 217 12.97 -2.34 -29.04
C MET A 217 14.26 -1.53 -29.18
N PRO A 218 14.80 -0.98 -28.08
CA PRO A 218 16.01 -0.16 -28.11
C PRO A 218 17.18 -0.94 -28.72
N SER A 219 17.75 -0.38 -29.79
CA SER A 219 18.79 -0.98 -30.63
C SER A 219 20.18 -1.05 -29.98
N ASN A 220 20.30 -0.73 -28.69
CA ASN A 220 21.56 -0.76 -27.95
C ASN A 220 21.71 -2.07 -27.17
N THR A 221 22.88 -2.72 -27.27
CA THR A 221 23.15 -4.07 -26.74
C THR A 221 22.88 -4.18 -25.23
N SER A 222 23.18 -3.12 -24.47
CA SER A 222 22.94 -3.07 -23.02
C SER A 222 21.45 -3.13 -22.66
N ASN A 223 20.58 -2.52 -23.47
CA ASN A 223 19.14 -2.50 -23.20
C ASN A 223 18.51 -3.85 -23.58
N GLN A 224 19.06 -4.55 -24.57
CA GLN A 224 18.59 -5.89 -24.96
C GLN A 224 18.89 -6.94 -23.88
N GLU A 225 20.05 -6.90 -23.25
CA GLU A 225 20.38 -7.83 -22.14
C GLU A 225 19.45 -7.60 -20.93
N GLU A 226 19.17 -6.34 -20.60
CA GLU A 226 18.24 -5.99 -19.52
C GLU A 226 16.80 -6.43 -19.84
N LEU A 227 16.34 -6.20 -21.08
CA LEU A 227 15.05 -6.67 -21.57
C LEU A 227 14.91 -8.19 -21.51
N GLN A 228 15.94 -8.94 -21.95
CA GLN A 228 15.94 -10.40 -21.87
C GLN A 228 15.90 -10.89 -20.42
N LYS A 229 16.66 -10.26 -19.53
CA LYS A 229 16.67 -10.59 -18.10
C LYS A 229 15.29 -10.37 -17.48
N ILE A 230 14.67 -9.22 -17.72
CA ILE A 230 13.35 -8.88 -17.17
C ILE A 230 12.27 -9.81 -17.78
N SER A 231 12.29 -10.04 -19.09
CA SER A 231 11.37 -10.98 -19.76
C SER A 231 11.43 -12.39 -19.16
N ARG A 232 12.64 -12.88 -18.85
CA ARG A 232 12.81 -14.18 -18.16
C ARG A 232 12.24 -14.16 -16.74
N ILE A 233 12.38 -13.07 -16.01
CA ILE A 233 11.79 -12.91 -14.67
C ILE A 233 10.26 -12.97 -14.77
N ILE A 234 9.66 -12.21 -15.69
CA ILE A 234 8.21 -12.19 -15.91
C ILE A 234 7.69 -13.56 -16.32
N SER A 235 8.35 -14.24 -17.27
CA SER A 235 7.97 -15.60 -17.69
C SER A 235 8.04 -16.61 -16.54
N THR A 236 9.08 -16.51 -15.70
CA THR A 236 9.24 -17.37 -14.52
C THR A 236 8.15 -17.10 -13.48
N GLN A 237 7.82 -15.83 -13.24
CA GLN A 237 6.75 -15.43 -12.33
C GLN A 237 5.38 -15.90 -12.84
N LEU A 238 5.10 -15.74 -14.14
CA LEU A 238 3.85 -16.22 -14.75
C LEU A 238 3.66 -17.72 -14.56
N ALA A 239 4.69 -18.52 -14.88
CA ALA A 239 4.64 -19.97 -14.70
C ALA A 239 4.39 -20.36 -13.24
N ARG A 240 5.07 -19.71 -12.29
CA ARG A 240 4.86 -19.94 -10.85
C ARG A 240 3.44 -19.59 -10.43
N VAL A 241 2.96 -18.40 -10.75
CA VAL A 241 1.62 -17.94 -10.33
C VAL A 241 0.53 -18.84 -10.91
N LYS A 242 0.66 -19.33 -12.15
CA LYS A 242 -0.27 -20.30 -12.75
C LYS A 242 -0.30 -21.63 -11.99
N ILE A 243 0.85 -22.24 -11.73
CA ILE A 243 0.95 -23.47 -10.93
C ILE A 243 0.33 -23.26 -9.54
N HIS A 244 0.56 -22.11 -8.93
CA HIS A 244 0.01 -21.80 -7.61
C HIS A 244 -1.51 -21.63 -7.63
N ALA A 245 -2.06 -20.97 -8.65
CA ALA A 245 -3.51 -20.82 -8.83
C ALA A 245 -4.24 -22.17 -9.02
N GLU A 246 -3.57 -23.18 -9.58
CA GLU A 246 -4.13 -24.55 -9.66
C GLU A 246 -4.11 -25.25 -8.29
N SER A 247 -3.04 -25.04 -7.53
CA SER A 247 -2.81 -25.74 -6.24
C SER A 247 -3.42 -25.06 -5.01
N ASN A 248 -3.86 -23.79 -5.13
CA ASN A 248 -4.42 -22.94 -4.06
C ASN A 248 -3.58 -22.86 -2.77
N LEU A 249 -2.25 -22.90 -2.89
CA LEU A 249 -1.36 -22.94 -1.73
C LEU A 249 -1.29 -21.61 -0.97
N ALA A 250 -1.52 -21.66 0.35
CA ALA A 250 -1.63 -20.50 1.24
C ALA A 250 -0.38 -19.59 1.31
N PHE A 251 0.82 -20.17 1.22
CA PHE A 251 2.09 -19.49 1.51
C PHE A 251 2.72 -18.73 0.33
N TYR A 252 2.25 -18.95 -0.90
CA TYR A 252 3.03 -18.53 -2.08
C TYR A 252 2.84 -17.09 -2.53
N PHE A 253 1.83 -16.38 -2.03
CA PHE A 253 1.58 -14.98 -2.40
C PHE A 253 2.65 -13.99 -1.89
N GLU A 254 3.67 -14.47 -1.17
CA GLU A 254 4.76 -13.66 -0.59
C GLU A 254 6.00 -13.50 -1.50
N TYR A 255 6.06 -14.19 -2.66
CA TYR A 255 7.27 -14.24 -3.52
C TYR A 255 7.15 -13.52 -4.88
N VAL A 256 6.16 -12.65 -5.04
CA VAL A 256 5.97 -11.88 -6.28
C VAL A 256 6.97 -10.73 -6.34
N ASP A 257 7.75 -10.67 -7.42
CA ASP A 257 8.69 -9.58 -7.68
C ASP A 257 7.96 -8.39 -8.32
N PHE A 258 7.32 -7.58 -7.47
CA PHE A 258 6.56 -6.41 -7.92
C PHE A 258 7.43 -5.33 -8.57
N ASP A 259 8.70 -5.18 -8.18
CA ASP A 259 9.57 -4.18 -8.80
C ASP A 259 9.84 -4.55 -10.25
N SER A 260 10.14 -5.82 -10.54
CA SER A 260 10.27 -6.30 -11.92
C SER A 260 8.99 -6.13 -12.74
N ILE A 261 7.81 -6.28 -12.14
CA ILE A 261 6.53 -6.02 -12.82
C ILE A 261 6.38 -4.52 -13.13
N ILE A 262 6.61 -3.64 -12.17
CA ILE A 262 6.53 -2.18 -12.36
C ILE A 262 7.55 -1.70 -13.41
N ASN A 263 8.78 -2.24 -13.37
CA ASN A 263 9.81 -1.97 -14.39
C ASN A 263 9.32 -2.41 -15.77
N SER A 264 8.76 -3.60 -15.89
CA SER A 264 8.24 -4.12 -17.17
C SER A 264 7.12 -3.24 -17.72
N ILE A 265 6.17 -2.80 -16.87
CA ILE A 265 5.09 -1.90 -17.30
C ILE A 265 5.68 -0.57 -17.78
N THR A 266 6.63 0.01 -17.03
CA THR A 266 7.29 1.28 -17.38
C THR A 266 8.00 1.18 -18.73
N MET A 267 8.64 0.04 -19.01
CA MET A 267 9.39 -0.19 -20.25
C MET A 267 8.49 -0.44 -21.45
N LEU A 268 7.40 -1.20 -21.28
CA LEU A 268 6.60 -1.73 -22.40
C LEU A 268 5.37 -0.91 -22.76
N TYR A 269 4.89 -0.05 -21.86
CA TYR A 269 3.65 0.72 -22.06
C TYR A 269 3.91 2.20 -21.91
N ASP A 270 3.27 3.05 -22.70
CA ASP A 270 3.45 4.51 -22.60
C ASP A 270 2.77 5.11 -21.37
N GLY A 271 1.72 4.47 -20.88
CA GLY A 271 1.05 4.87 -19.66
C GLY A 271 0.30 3.72 -18.99
N PHE A 272 -0.05 3.92 -17.72
CA PHE A 272 -0.76 2.91 -16.94
C PHE A 272 -2.10 2.50 -17.56
N GLN A 273 -2.81 3.42 -18.20
CA GLN A 273 -4.10 3.13 -18.84
C GLN A 273 -3.99 2.16 -20.03
N GLU A 274 -2.90 2.24 -20.80
CA GLU A 274 -2.65 1.30 -21.90
C GLU A 274 -2.44 -0.12 -21.34
N PHE A 275 -1.64 -0.24 -20.28
CA PHE A 275 -1.46 -1.51 -19.58
C PHE A 275 -2.78 -2.06 -19.03
N VAL A 276 -3.57 -1.21 -18.38
CA VAL A 276 -4.88 -1.60 -17.84
C VAL A 276 -5.81 -2.08 -18.96
N ALA A 277 -5.81 -1.43 -20.13
CA ALA A 277 -6.62 -1.85 -21.26
C ALA A 277 -6.24 -3.24 -21.79
N ASP A 278 -4.94 -3.55 -21.90
CA ASP A 278 -4.45 -4.87 -22.32
C ASP A 278 -4.78 -5.97 -21.29
N VAL A 279 -4.90 -5.62 -20.00
CA VAL A 279 -5.18 -6.58 -18.92
C VAL A 279 -6.67 -6.78 -18.65
N ILE A 280 -7.47 -5.72 -18.73
CA ILE A 280 -8.91 -5.74 -18.43
C ILE A 280 -9.75 -5.97 -19.68
N GLY A 281 -9.28 -5.60 -20.88
CA GLY A 281 -9.96 -5.93 -22.14
C GLY A 281 -10.38 -7.41 -22.27
N PRO A 282 -9.62 -8.37 -21.70
CA PRO A 282 -10.02 -9.79 -21.62
C PRO A 282 -10.89 -10.21 -20.40
N CYS A 283 -11.15 -9.34 -19.42
CA CYS A 283 -11.77 -9.67 -18.12
C CYS A 283 -13.01 -8.80 -17.83
N ASP A 284 -14.21 -9.40 -17.78
CA ASP A 284 -15.49 -8.67 -17.67
C ASP A 284 -15.79 -8.05 -16.29
N GLU A 285 -15.13 -8.47 -15.21
CA GLU A 285 -15.40 -7.93 -13.86
C GLU A 285 -14.11 -7.49 -13.15
N VAL A 286 -14.02 -6.18 -12.91
CA VAL A 286 -12.94 -5.58 -12.13
C VAL A 286 -13.37 -5.46 -10.68
N ARG A 287 -12.57 -6.00 -9.77
CA ARG A 287 -12.85 -5.97 -8.33
C ARG A 287 -12.44 -4.64 -7.72
N ASP A 288 -13.35 -3.96 -7.05
CA ASP A 288 -13.06 -2.73 -6.29
C ASP A 288 -12.01 -2.97 -5.19
N ILE A 289 -11.06 -2.03 -5.03
CA ILE A 289 -9.94 -2.14 -4.07
C ILE A 289 -10.42 -2.21 -2.62
N THR A 290 -11.54 -1.55 -2.30
CA THR A 290 -12.12 -1.47 -0.96
C THR A 290 -12.89 -2.72 -0.58
N SER A 291 -13.29 -3.55 -1.56
CA SER A 291 -14.02 -4.81 -1.32
C SER A 291 -13.26 -5.82 -0.47
N LEU A 292 -11.94 -5.63 -0.31
CA LEU A 292 -11.05 -6.48 0.49
C LEU A 292 -10.59 -5.84 1.80
N TRP A 293 -11.09 -4.65 2.13
CA TRP A 293 -10.62 -3.92 3.30
C TRP A 293 -11.11 -4.55 4.61
N SER A 294 -12.27 -5.20 4.63
CA SER A 294 -12.81 -5.84 5.84
C SER A 294 -12.25 -7.25 6.10
N THR A 295 -11.41 -7.78 5.20
CA THR A 295 -10.98 -9.18 5.26
C THR A 295 -9.47 -9.30 5.49
N TYR A 296 -9.07 -10.18 6.43
CA TYR A 296 -7.67 -10.54 6.67
C TYR A 296 -7.42 -12.04 6.57
N ARG A 297 -6.18 -12.43 6.27
CA ARG A 297 -5.75 -13.83 6.30
C ARG A 297 -5.49 -14.25 7.75
N ALA A 298 -6.34 -15.13 8.28
CA ALA A 298 -6.25 -15.63 9.65
C ALA A 298 -5.29 -16.81 9.82
N GLY A 299 -4.78 -17.35 8.70
CA GLY A 299 -3.77 -18.41 8.66
C GLY A 299 -4.08 -19.43 7.58
N GLY A 300 -3.80 -20.69 7.91
CA GLY A 300 -3.96 -21.83 7.01
C GLY A 300 -2.62 -22.24 6.38
N HIS A 301 -2.36 -23.54 6.38
CA HIS A 301 -1.06 -24.09 5.99
C HIS A 301 -1.09 -24.59 4.54
N GLU A 302 -2.09 -25.39 4.21
CA GLU A 302 -2.31 -25.89 2.85
C GLU A 302 -3.23 -24.95 2.05
N SER A 303 -4.26 -24.39 2.69
CA SER A 303 -5.21 -23.43 2.12
C SER A 303 -5.19 -22.11 2.87
N ALA A 304 -5.37 -20.98 2.18
CA ALA A 304 -5.54 -19.71 2.86
C ALA A 304 -6.91 -19.64 3.55
N HIS A 305 -6.89 -19.27 4.83
CA HIS A 305 -8.08 -19.05 5.65
C HIS A 305 -8.25 -17.56 5.93
N TYR A 306 -9.49 -17.10 5.84
CA TYR A 306 -9.83 -15.69 5.92
C TYR A 306 -10.86 -15.44 7.02
N VAL A 307 -10.85 -14.23 7.56
CA VAL A 307 -11.92 -13.69 8.38
C VAL A 307 -12.37 -12.39 7.75
N ASP A 308 -13.66 -12.29 7.44
CA ASP A 308 -14.31 -11.07 6.95
C ASP A 308 -15.10 -10.41 8.08
N GLU A 309 -14.78 -9.16 8.41
CA GLU A 309 -15.43 -8.41 9.47
C GLU A 309 -16.71 -7.74 8.98
N ASP A 310 -17.86 -8.17 9.52
CA ASP A 310 -19.15 -7.52 9.36
C ASP A 310 -19.38 -6.54 10.52
N TYR A 311 -19.09 -5.27 10.25
CA TYR A 311 -19.27 -4.18 11.22
C TYR A 311 -20.73 -3.90 11.57
N SER A 312 -21.69 -4.29 10.74
CA SER A 312 -23.12 -4.09 11.04
C SER A 312 -23.62 -5.05 12.11
N LEU A 313 -23.04 -6.25 12.14
CA LEU A 313 -23.34 -7.30 13.09
C LEU A 313 -22.34 -7.37 14.26
N GLY A 314 -21.18 -6.72 14.13
CA GLY A 314 -20.10 -6.79 15.11
C GLY A 314 -19.44 -8.17 15.15
N VAL A 315 -19.44 -8.90 14.03
CA VAL A 315 -18.88 -10.25 13.94
C VAL A 315 -17.87 -10.42 12.81
N GLY A 316 -16.93 -11.34 12.99
CA GLY A 316 -16.01 -11.82 11.96
C GLY A 316 -16.44 -13.20 11.48
N ASN A 317 -16.64 -13.34 10.17
CA ASN A 317 -17.00 -14.59 9.50
C ASN A 317 -15.74 -15.28 9.00
N TRP A 318 -15.43 -16.45 9.56
CA TRP A 318 -14.33 -17.28 9.09
C TRP A 318 -14.72 -18.09 7.86
N TYR A 319 -13.85 -18.15 6.84
CA TYR A 319 -14.08 -18.95 5.64
C TYR A 319 -12.77 -19.31 4.88
N CYS A 320 -12.86 -20.33 4.03
CA CYS A 320 -11.80 -20.78 3.13
C CYS A 320 -12.41 -20.99 1.73
N PRO A 321 -12.38 -19.96 0.86
CA PRO A 321 -13.11 -19.99 -0.41
C PRO A 321 -12.43 -20.87 -1.47
N TYR A 322 -11.11 -21.00 -1.41
CA TYR A 322 -10.31 -21.75 -2.37
C TYR A 322 -9.46 -22.81 -1.65
N PRO A 323 -10.08 -23.92 -1.21
CA PRO A 323 -9.32 -24.96 -0.54
C PRO A 323 -8.36 -25.68 -1.53
N SER A 324 -7.12 -25.88 -1.10
CA SER A 324 -6.16 -26.74 -1.77
C SER A 324 -6.59 -28.20 -1.75
N PRO A 325 -6.37 -28.97 -2.84
CA PRO A 325 -6.51 -30.42 -2.84
C PRO A 325 -5.70 -31.11 -1.73
N LEU A 326 -4.56 -30.53 -1.32
CA LEU A 326 -3.70 -31.07 -0.27
C LEU A 326 -4.34 -30.98 1.12
N SER A 327 -5.28 -30.06 1.34
CA SER A 327 -5.98 -29.89 2.62
C SER A 327 -6.91 -31.07 2.95
N PHE A 328 -7.18 -31.98 2.01
CA PHE A 328 -8.02 -33.16 2.22
C PHE A 328 -7.23 -34.40 2.61
N GLY A 329 -5.89 -34.33 2.67
CA GLY A 329 -5.06 -35.44 3.13
C GLY A 329 -5.26 -35.74 4.61
N PHE A 330 -5.38 -37.02 4.97
CA PHE A 330 -5.48 -37.45 6.37
C PHE A 330 -4.26 -36.98 7.17
N GLY A 331 -4.48 -36.40 8.36
CA GLY A 331 -3.42 -35.87 9.22
C GLY A 331 -2.93 -34.44 8.87
N ARG A 332 -3.60 -33.74 7.94
CA ARG A 332 -3.29 -32.34 7.60
C ARG A 332 -3.95 -31.35 8.57
N GLY A 333 -3.27 -30.24 8.83
CA GLY A 333 -3.72 -29.21 9.79
C GLY A 333 -5.03 -28.54 9.39
N ASP A 334 -5.27 -28.39 8.08
CA ASP A 334 -6.48 -27.76 7.55
C ASP A 334 -7.71 -28.70 7.53
N PHE A 335 -7.51 -30.03 7.56
CA PHE A 335 -8.59 -31.02 7.61
C PHE A 335 -9.44 -30.87 8.89
N ILE A 336 -8.81 -30.52 10.02
CA ILE A 336 -9.47 -30.36 11.32
C ILE A 336 -10.24 -29.02 11.42
N LYS A 337 -9.82 -27.99 10.67
CA LYS A 337 -10.40 -26.63 10.76
C LYS A 337 -11.59 -26.38 9.84
N LYS A 338 -11.84 -27.24 8.84
CA LYS A 338 -12.97 -27.10 7.89
C LYS A 338 -14.36 -27.35 8.48
N SER A 339 -14.47 -27.90 9.68
CA SER A 339 -15.74 -28.37 10.25
C SER A 339 -16.51 -27.33 11.06
N ILE A 340 -16.02 -26.09 11.20
CA ILE A 340 -16.67 -25.09 12.06
C ILE A 340 -16.60 -23.70 11.41
N SER A 341 -17.74 -23.20 10.91
CA SER A 341 -17.93 -21.76 10.74
C SER A 341 -17.94 -21.13 12.12
N ILE A 342 -16.81 -20.57 12.53
CA ILE A 342 -16.70 -19.89 13.82
C ILE A 342 -16.97 -18.42 13.58
N VAL A 343 -18.03 -17.92 14.20
CA VAL A 343 -18.35 -16.50 14.29
C VAL A 343 -17.63 -15.95 15.50
N TYR A 344 -16.68 -15.05 15.29
CA TYR A 344 -15.98 -14.34 16.37
C TYR A 344 -16.57 -12.94 16.53
N PRO A 345 -16.58 -12.33 17.72
CA PRO A 345 -16.83 -10.90 17.82
C PRO A 345 -15.73 -10.16 17.04
N CYS A 346 -16.09 -9.34 16.05
CA CYS A 346 -15.12 -8.43 15.43
C CYS A 346 -15.08 -7.15 16.27
N CYS A 347 -13.89 -6.66 16.57
CA CYS A 347 -13.58 -5.52 17.43
C CYS A 347 -13.47 -5.84 18.93
N SER A 348 -12.21 -5.86 19.41
CA SER A 348 -11.86 -5.64 20.81
C SER A 348 -12.16 -4.18 21.17
N PHE A 349 -13.42 -3.84 21.42
CA PHE A 349 -13.75 -2.55 22.04
C PHE A 349 -13.29 -2.58 23.50
N VAL A 350 -12.16 -1.92 23.75
CA VAL A 350 -11.59 -1.61 25.07
C VAL A 350 -11.06 -2.85 25.79
N ASP A 351 -9.98 -2.70 26.56
CA ASP A 351 -9.50 -3.69 27.52
C ASP A 351 -10.61 -4.08 28.53
N VAL A 352 -11.50 -5.00 28.14
CA VAL A 352 -12.46 -5.60 29.06
C VAL A 352 -11.78 -6.81 29.66
N LYS A 353 -11.16 -6.58 30.83
CA LYS A 353 -10.70 -7.62 31.75
C LYS A 353 -11.68 -8.79 31.75
N LYS A 354 -11.20 -9.96 31.33
CA LYS A 354 -11.75 -11.32 31.48
C LYS A 354 -13.13 -11.37 32.17
N GLY A 355 -14.20 -11.33 31.38
CA GLY A 355 -15.54 -11.69 31.81
C GLY A 355 -16.19 -12.59 30.76
N ARG A 356 -16.50 -13.84 31.12
CA ARG A 356 -17.15 -14.84 30.26
C ARG A 356 -18.65 -14.52 30.08
N GLY A 357 -18.98 -13.41 29.44
CA GLY A 357 -20.34 -13.08 29.02
C GLY A 357 -20.38 -12.82 27.52
N GLN A 358 -21.35 -13.38 26.81
CA GLN A 358 -21.67 -12.96 25.44
C GLN A 358 -21.99 -11.47 25.46
N LEU A 359 -21.17 -10.67 24.78
CA LEU A 359 -21.34 -9.23 24.67
C LEU A 359 -22.36 -8.92 23.58
N ALA A 360 -23.24 -7.94 23.85
CA ALA A 360 -24.21 -7.44 22.88
C ALA A 360 -23.53 -6.48 21.88
N PRO A 361 -23.89 -6.53 20.58
CA PRO A 361 -23.36 -5.60 19.58
C PRO A 361 -23.79 -4.17 19.88
N SER A 362 -22.87 -3.22 19.75
CA SER A 362 -23.14 -1.78 19.77
C SER A 362 -22.79 -1.17 18.42
N LEU A 363 -23.65 -0.29 17.90
CA LEU A 363 -23.42 0.49 16.69
C LEU A 363 -22.10 1.26 16.79
N ALA A 364 -21.26 1.17 15.75
CA ALA A 364 -20.09 2.04 15.61
C ALA A 364 -20.54 3.50 15.49
N ASP A 365 -19.85 4.40 16.18
CA ASP A 365 -20.10 5.83 16.04
C ASP A 365 -19.88 6.26 14.57
N PRO A 366 -20.72 7.17 14.04
CA PRO A 366 -20.53 7.69 12.69
C PRO A 366 -19.14 8.32 12.55
N PRO A 367 -18.51 8.24 11.36
CA PRO A 367 -17.18 8.78 11.12
C PRO A 367 -17.11 10.25 11.53
N HIS A 368 -16.11 10.60 12.34
CA HIS A 368 -15.94 11.96 12.84
C HIS A 368 -15.86 12.97 11.67
N PRO A 369 -16.50 14.15 11.74
CA PRO A 369 -16.60 15.13 10.63
C PRO A 369 -15.28 15.72 10.10
N ALA A 370 -14.11 15.25 10.58
CA ALA A 370 -12.79 15.67 10.11
C ALA A 370 -12.27 14.85 8.92
N ILE A 371 -13.06 13.91 8.41
CA ILE A 371 -12.65 12.96 7.36
C ILE A 371 -13.14 13.47 6.01
N PRO A 372 -12.29 13.68 5.00
CA PRO A 372 -12.79 13.81 3.63
C PRO A 372 -13.47 12.49 3.27
N SER A 373 -14.77 12.54 2.99
CA SER A 373 -15.36 11.61 2.03
C SER A 373 -14.59 11.76 0.73
N ILE A 374 -14.26 10.64 0.09
CA ILE A 374 -13.95 10.68 -1.33
C ILE A 374 -15.26 11.18 -1.95
N GLU A 375 -15.33 12.44 -2.35
CA GLU A 375 -16.45 12.87 -3.19
C GLU A 375 -16.43 11.97 -4.42
N PRO A 376 -17.59 11.40 -4.82
CA PRO A 376 -17.68 10.75 -6.11
C PRO A 376 -17.28 11.81 -7.14
N MET A 377 -16.15 11.61 -7.83
CA MET A 377 -16.04 12.21 -9.15
C MET A 377 -17.20 11.61 -9.93
N GLU A 378 -18.02 12.50 -10.49
CA GLU A 378 -19.10 12.17 -11.40
C GLU A 378 -18.62 11.04 -12.31
N ALA A 379 -19.41 9.96 -12.35
CA ALA A 379 -19.18 8.87 -13.27
C ALA A 379 -19.01 9.49 -14.66
N PHE A 380 -17.87 9.19 -15.29
CA PHE A 380 -17.61 9.58 -16.67
C PHE A 380 -18.80 9.19 -17.54
N GLY A 381 -19.46 10.21 -18.11
CA GLY A 381 -20.28 10.10 -19.30
C GLY A 381 -19.49 10.55 -20.51
#